data_AF-A0A9W9RN35-F1
#
_entry.id   AF-A0A9W9RN35-F1
#
_cell.length_a   1.000
_cell.length_b   1.000
_cell.length_c   1.000
_cell.angle_alpha   90.00
_cell.angle_beta   90.00
_cell.angle_gamma   90.00
#
_symmetry.space_group_name_H-M   'P 1'
#
loop_
_entity.id
_entity.type
_entity.pdbx_description
1 polymer ?
#
loop_
_entity_poly.entity_id
_entity_poly.type
_entity_poly.pdbx_seq_one_letter_code
_entity_poly.pdbx_strand_id
1 'polypeptide(L)'
;MTKADSPQGKRKSSSKPQGPKKREPLATTFSCLFCNHENSVIVKLDKKLGLGDLSCKVCGQKYQTGINYLSAPVDVYSDWVDACDAVAKDTADQYDGPSTNQPRGSVKQAIPEEIGHDDGYLDD
;
A
#
# COMPACT_ATOMS: atom_id res chain seq x y z
N MET A 1 20.30 35.35 74.82
CA MET A 1 19.34 36.11 73.98
C MET A 1 20.04 36.33 72.64
N THR A 2 19.57 35.93 71.46
CA THR A 2 18.23 36.09 70.84
C THR A 2 17.95 34.99 69.80
N LYS A 3 16.66 34.67 69.62
CA LYS A 3 16.07 33.70 68.66
C LYS A 3 15.83 34.36 67.29
N ALA A 4 15.73 33.56 66.22
CA ALA A 4 14.80 33.68 65.07
C ALA A 4 15.02 32.44 64.16
N ASP A 5 14.15 31.42 64.14
CA ASP A 5 12.83 31.29 63.48
C ASP A 5 12.87 31.29 61.92
N SER A 6 12.40 30.18 61.33
CA SER A 6 12.31 29.90 59.88
C SER A 6 11.11 30.60 59.23
N PRO A 7 11.05 30.85 57.90
CA PRO A 7 10.32 29.89 57.06
C PRO A 7 10.71 29.83 55.55
N GLN A 8 10.31 28.70 54.93
CA GLN A 8 9.82 28.56 53.55
C GLN A 8 10.71 28.95 52.36
N GLY A 9 11.11 27.91 51.61
CA GLY A 9 11.64 28.06 50.25
C GLY A 9 11.56 26.78 49.41
N LYS A 10 10.57 25.91 49.61
CA LYS A 10 10.36 24.73 48.74
C LYS A 10 9.70 25.16 47.42
N ARG A 11 10.48 25.68 46.47
CA ARG A 11 10.01 25.87 45.08
C ARG A 11 11.14 25.61 44.07
N LYS A 12 11.11 24.44 43.43
CA LYS A 12 10.88 24.36 41.99
C LYS A 12 10.44 22.93 41.66
N SER A 13 9.17 22.78 41.33
CA SER A 13 8.66 21.59 40.66
C SER A 13 9.45 21.42 39.37
N SER A 14 10.37 20.45 39.33
CA SER A 14 10.89 19.94 38.08
C SER A 14 9.75 19.19 37.41
N SER A 15 9.01 19.88 36.56
CA SER A 15 8.03 19.27 35.67
C SER A 15 8.76 18.19 34.89
N LYS A 16 8.46 16.91 35.17
CA LYS A 16 8.99 15.79 34.39
C LYS A 16 8.69 16.11 32.91
N PRO A 17 9.67 16.03 32.00
CA PRO A 17 9.39 16.15 30.58
C PRO A 17 8.38 15.05 30.24
N GLN A 18 7.21 15.47 29.75
CA GLN A 18 6.16 14.57 29.32
C GLN A 18 6.77 13.62 28.30
N GLY A 19 6.89 12.33 28.67
CA GLY A 19 7.50 11.31 27.82
C GLY A 19 6.85 11.29 26.43
N PRO A 20 7.58 10.81 25.40
CA PRO A 20 7.10 10.82 24.02
C PRO A 20 5.70 10.22 23.97
N LYS A 21 4.74 11.02 23.49
CA LYS A 21 3.33 10.65 23.37
C LYS A 21 3.28 9.32 22.61
N LYS A 22 2.85 8.26 23.31
CA LYS A 22 2.58 6.96 22.72
C LYS A 22 1.58 7.20 21.61
N ARG A 23 2.02 7.14 20.35
CA ARG A 23 1.10 7.15 19.22
C ARG A 23 0.26 5.90 19.39
N GLU A 24 -1.03 6.09 19.69
CA GLU A 24 -1.99 4.99 19.68
C GLU A 24 -1.83 4.25 18.35
N PRO A 25 -1.59 2.93 18.37
CA PRO A 25 -1.43 2.19 17.14
C PRO A 25 -2.78 2.24 16.40
N LEU A 26 -2.75 2.79 15.18
CA LEU A 26 -3.85 2.57 14.23
C LEU A 26 -4.05 1.06 14.08
N ALA A 27 -5.30 0.63 13.92
CA ALA A 27 -5.63 -0.78 13.72
C ALA A 27 -4.83 -1.33 12.53
N THR A 28 -3.97 -2.31 12.79
CA THR A 28 -3.13 -3.01 11.79
C THR A 28 -3.73 -4.35 11.38
N THR A 29 -5.01 -4.58 11.68
CA THR A 29 -5.70 -5.86 11.50
C THR A 29 -6.57 -5.82 10.26
N PHE A 30 -6.22 -6.63 9.26
CA PHE A 30 -6.95 -6.78 8.00
C PHE A 30 -7.30 -8.25 7.73
N SER A 31 -8.18 -8.47 6.75
CA SER A 31 -8.59 -9.79 6.27
C SER A 31 -7.57 -10.37 5.30
N CYS A 32 -7.24 -11.65 5.44
CA CYS A 32 -6.29 -12.29 4.53
C CYS A 32 -6.95 -12.67 3.20
N LEU A 33 -6.31 -12.36 2.07
CA LEU A 33 -6.82 -12.70 0.73
C LEU A 33 -6.77 -14.20 0.41
N PHE A 34 -5.90 -14.95 1.09
CA PHE A 34 -5.68 -16.38 0.81
C PHE A 34 -6.53 -17.29 1.71
N CYS A 35 -6.53 -17.05 3.02
CA CYS A 35 -7.25 -17.89 3.99
C CYS A 35 -8.56 -17.27 4.47
N ASN A 36 -8.91 -16.07 3.99
CA ASN A 36 -10.18 -15.38 4.24
C ASN A 36 -10.57 -15.17 5.71
N HIS A 37 -9.61 -15.30 6.64
CA HIS A 37 -9.82 -15.01 8.05
C HIS A 37 -9.68 -13.52 8.32
N GLU A 38 -10.65 -12.97 9.05
CA GLU A 38 -10.65 -11.59 9.53
C GLU A 38 -9.55 -11.39 10.59
N ASN A 39 -9.05 -10.15 10.71
CA ASN A 39 -8.04 -9.75 11.70
C ASN A 39 -6.78 -10.64 11.76
N SER A 40 -6.48 -11.34 10.66
CA SER A 40 -5.43 -12.34 10.60
C SER A 40 -4.12 -11.78 10.06
N VAL A 41 -4.20 -10.68 9.32
CA VAL A 41 -3.05 -9.98 8.76
C VAL A 41 -2.55 -8.95 9.77
N ILE A 42 -1.24 -8.94 10.00
CA ILE A 42 -0.53 -7.92 10.78
C ILE A 42 0.38 -7.15 9.83
N VAL A 43 0.33 -5.82 9.93
CA VAL A 43 1.23 -4.94 9.20
C VAL A 43 2.20 -4.25 10.17
N LYS A 44 3.49 -4.26 9.83
CA LYS A 44 4.57 -3.55 10.53
C LYS A 44 5.22 -2.55 9.58
N LEU A 45 5.29 -1.28 10.00
CA LEU A 45 5.89 -0.20 9.22
C LEU A 45 7.23 0.18 9.81
N ASP A 46 8.32 -0.07 9.09
CA ASP A 46 9.64 0.48 9.41
C ASP A 46 9.88 1.75 8.60
N LYS A 47 9.49 2.89 9.17
CA LYS A 47 9.67 4.21 8.54
C LYS A 47 11.13 4.65 8.43
N LYS A 48 12.05 4.00 9.14
CA LYS A 48 13.49 4.33 9.06
C LYS A 48 14.11 3.71 7.83
N LEU A 49 13.72 2.47 7.54
CA LEU A 49 14.17 1.74 6.36
C LEU A 49 13.28 2.02 5.14
N GLY A 50 12.10 2.60 5.33
CA GLY A 50 11.12 2.80 4.26
C GLY A 50 10.53 1.48 3.79
N LEU A 51 10.36 0.51 4.70
CA LEU A 51 9.84 -0.82 4.38
C LEU A 51 8.59 -1.15 5.21
N GLY A 52 7.55 -1.66 4.54
CA GLY A 52 6.34 -2.22 5.15
C GLY A 52 6.37 -3.73 5.05
N ASP A 53 6.21 -4.42 6.18
CA ASP A 53 6.10 -5.88 6.28
C ASP A 53 4.66 -6.26 6.62
N LEU A 54 4.10 -7.19 5.86
CA LEU A 54 2.78 -7.77 6.06
C LEU A 54 2.94 -9.27 6.31
N SER A 55 2.30 -9.77 7.36
CA SER A 55 2.36 -11.18 7.75
C SER A 55 0.98 -11.70 8.19
N CYS A 56 0.51 -12.80 7.62
CA CYS A 56 -0.71 -13.48 8.06
C CYS A 56 -0.43 -14.52 9.15
N LYS A 57 -1.16 -14.46 10.27
CA LYS A 57 -1.02 -15.41 11.40
C LYS A 57 -1.56 -16.81 11.10
N VAL A 58 -2.51 -16.95 10.18
CA VAL A 58 -3.22 -18.22 9.93
C VAL A 58 -2.52 -19.03 8.85
N CYS A 59 -2.34 -18.46 7.65
CA CYS A 59 -1.71 -19.16 6.53
C CYS A 59 -0.20 -18.86 6.37
N GLY A 60 0.37 -17.95 7.17
CA GLY A 60 1.80 -17.66 7.17
C GLY A 60 2.33 -16.86 5.97
N GLN A 61 1.45 -16.33 5.12
CA GLN A 61 1.84 -15.51 3.97
C GLN A 61 2.55 -14.24 4.42
N LYS A 62 3.64 -13.89 3.73
CA LYS A 62 4.44 -12.70 4.02
C LYS A 62 4.63 -11.87 2.76
N TYR A 63 4.56 -10.56 2.91
CA TYR A 63 4.74 -9.61 1.83
C TYR A 63 5.49 -8.39 2.33
N GLN A 64 6.33 -7.82 1.46
CA GLN A 64 7.12 -6.63 1.77
C GLN A 64 7.02 -5.64 0.62
N THR A 65 6.76 -4.38 0.95
CA THR A 65 6.71 -3.27 -0.02
C THR A 65 7.47 -2.06 0.51
N GLY A 66 7.84 -1.16 -0.41
CA GLY A 66 8.43 0.13 -0.07
C GLY A 66 7.37 1.08 0.50
N ILE A 67 7.70 1.80 1.57
CA ILE A 67 6.80 2.77 2.20
C ILE A 67 7.47 4.13 2.37
N ASN A 68 6.65 5.17 2.50
CA ASN A 68 7.08 6.53 2.78
C ASN A 68 6.66 6.98 4.21
N TYR A 69 7.07 8.17 4.63
CA TYR A 69 6.74 8.71 5.96
C TYR A 69 5.23 8.94 6.17
N LEU A 70 4.49 9.22 5.09
CA LEU A 70 3.05 9.37 5.09
C LEU A 70 2.30 8.02 5.08
N SER A 71 2.99 6.92 4.79
CA SER A 71 2.34 5.63 4.64
C SER A 71 1.76 5.12 5.95
N ALA A 72 0.59 4.52 5.81
CA ALA A 72 -0.23 3.89 6.82
C ALA A 72 -0.35 2.38 6.55
N PRO A 73 -0.82 1.58 7.54
CA PRO A 73 -0.95 0.14 7.38
C PRO A 73 -1.86 -0.28 6.22
N VAL A 74 -2.85 0.55 5.90
CA VAL A 74 -3.78 0.33 4.78
C VAL A 74 -3.08 0.42 3.42
N ASP A 75 -2.10 1.30 3.26
CA ASP A 75 -1.38 1.45 1.99
C ASP A 75 -0.64 0.15 1.64
N VAL A 76 0.02 -0.47 2.63
CA VAL A 76 0.70 -1.76 2.47
C VAL A 76 -0.28 -2.88 2.15
N TYR A 77 -1.49 -2.82 2.71
CA TYR A 77 -2.52 -3.81 2.43
C TYR A 77 -3.05 -3.67 0.99
N SER A 78 -3.28 -2.43 0.51
CA SER A 78 -3.67 -2.16 -0.87
C SER A 78 -2.60 -2.60 -1.87
N ASP A 79 -1.34 -2.26 -1.63
CA ASP A 79 -0.20 -2.73 -2.46
C ASP A 79 -0.15 -4.26 -2.54
N TRP A 80 -0.45 -4.94 -1.43
CA TRP A 80 -0.47 -6.40 -1.40
C TRP A 80 -1.60 -6.98 -2.24
N VAL A 81 -2.80 -6.39 -2.19
CA VAL A 81 -3.94 -6.77 -3.05
C VAL A 81 -3.56 -6.60 -4.52
N ASP A 82 -3.03 -5.42 -4.89
CA ASP A 82 -2.65 -5.12 -6.26
C ASP A 82 -1.54 -6.05 -6.78
N ALA A 83 -0.57 -6.39 -5.92
CA ALA A 83 0.49 -7.34 -6.24
C ALA A 83 -0.06 -8.77 -6.46
N CYS A 84 -1.05 -9.20 -5.68
CA CYS A 84 -1.71 -10.49 -5.90
C CYS A 84 -2.49 -10.52 -7.22
N ASP A 85 -3.20 -9.43 -7.54
CA ASP A 85 -3.95 -9.31 -8.79
C ASP A 85 -3.05 -9.26 -10.03
N ALA A 86 -1.88 -8.62 -9.94
CA ALA A 86 -0.91 -8.57 -11.01
C ALA A 86 -0.34 -9.96 -11.34
N VAL A 87 -0.02 -10.77 -10.32
CA VAL A 87 0.46 -12.16 -10.52
C VAL A 87 -0.61 -13.02 -11.19
N ALA A 88 -1.87 -12.86 -10.81
CA ALA A 88 -2.97 -13.61 -11.43
C ALA A 88 -3.13 -13.27 -12.93
N LYS A 89 -2.97 -12.00 -13.31
CA LYS A 89 -3.06 -11.56 -14.72
C LYS A 89 -1.88 -12.05 -15.57
N ASP A 90 -0.66 -11.98 -15.06
CA ASP A 90 0.54 -12.44 -15.79
C ASP A 90 0.44 -13.94 -16.15
N THR A 91 -0.17 -14.75 -15.28
CA THR A 91 -0.45 -16.17 -15.56
C THR A 91 -1.53 -16.41 -16.62
N ALA A 92 -2.45 -15.46 -16.81
CA ALA A 92 -3.52 -15.56 -17.81
C ALA A 92 -3.03 -15.09 -19.20
N ASP A 93 -2.22 -14.02 -19.24
CA ASP A 93 -1.67 -13.48 -20.49
C ASP A 93 -0.53 -14.36 -21.07
N GLN A 94 0.18 -15.14 -20.25
CA GLN A 94 1.18 -16.10 -20.75
C GLN A 94 0.61 -17.39 -21.36
N TYR A 95 -0.72 -17.54 -21.42
CA TYR A 95 -1.37 -18.62 -22.17
C TYR A 95 -1.99 -18.14 -23.50
N ASP A 96 -1.52 -17.04 -24.09
CA ASP A 96 -1.63 -16.82 -25.54
C ASP A 96 -0.40 -17.44 -26.23
N GLY A 97 -0.45 -18.75 -26.45
CA GLY A 97 0.55 -19.43 -27.25
C GLY A 97 0.42 -19.04 -28.74
N PRO A 98 1.52 -18.80 -29.47
CA PRO A 98 1.46 -18.73 -30.92
C PRO A 98 1.29 -20.16 -31.47
N SER A 99 0.06 -20.64 -31.56
CA SER A 99 -0.29 -21.79 -32.39
C SER A 99 -1.46 -21.44 -33.29
N THR A 100 -1.19 -20.59 -34.27
CA THR A 100 -1.84 -20.72 -35.57
C THR A 100 -0.78 -21.01 -36.60
N ASN A 101 -0.57 -22.31 -36.84
CA ASN A 101 0.00 -22.78 -38.09
C ASN A 101 -1.03 -22.50 -39.19
N GLN A 102 -1.17 -21.23 -39.59
CA GLN A 102 -2.02 -20.86 -40.72
C GLN A 102 -1.20 -21.10 -41.99
N PRO A 103 -1.62 -22.01 -42.89
CA PRO A 103 -0.94 -22.17 -44.16
C PRO A 103 -1.04 -20.85 -44.93
N ARG A 104 0.08 -20.47 -45.56
CA ARG A 104 0.14 -19.40 -46.56
C ARG A 104 -0.94 -19.62 -47.62
N GLY A 105 -2.08 -18.98 -47.44
CA GLY A 105 -3.13 -18.81 -48.42
C GLY A 105 -2.99 -17.43 -49.04
N SER A 106 -2.48 -17.37 -50.26
CA SER A 106 -2.49 -16.17 -51.10
C SER A 106 -3.95 -15.76 -51.36
N VAL A 107 -4.41 -14.67 -50.77
CA VAL A 107 -5.55 -13.90 -51.29
C VAL A 107 -5.16 -12.43 -51.28
N LYS A 108 -4.91 -11.93 -52.49
CA LYS A 108 -4.82 -10.52 -52.80
C LYS A 108 -6.17 -9.87 -52.49
N GLN A 109 -6.19 -8.77 -51.76
CA GLN A 109 -6.93 -7.57 -52.18
C GLN A 109 -6.55 -6.38 -51.30
N ALA A 110 -5.95 -5.40 -51.96
CA ALA A 110 -5.66 -4.08 -51.43
C ALA A 110 -6.93 -3.23 -51.43
N ILE A 111 -7.18 -2.46 -50.36
CA ILE A 111 -7.94 -1.21 -50.41
C ILE A 111 -7.31 -0.23 -49.38
N PRO A 112 -7.03 1.05 -49.73
CA PRO A 112 -6.21 1.99 -48.95
C PRO A 112 -7.02 2.85 -47.95
N GLU A 113 -6.28 3.65 -47.18
CA GLU A 113 -6.59 4.82 -46.32
C GLU A 113 -8.04 5.33 -46.27
N GLU A 114 -8.46 5.84 -45.10
CA GLU A 114 -9.00 7.21 -44.93
C GLU A 114 -9.31 7.44 -43.43
N ILE A 115 -8.47 8.21 -42.75
CA ILE A 115 -8.82 8.88 -41.49
C ILE A 115 -9.62 10.13 -41.88
N GLY A 116 -10.94 10.00 -41.99
CA GLY A 116 -11.88 11.14 -42.12
C GLY A 116 -12.26 11.61 -40.72
N HIS A 117 -11.74 12.77 -40.29
CA HIS A 117 -12.39 14.09 -40.36
C HIS A 117 -13.67 14.20 -39.50
N ASP A 118 -13.45 14.68 -38.27
CA ASP A 118 -14.16 15.80 -37.63
C ASP A 118 -15.40 16.31 -38.38
N ASP A 119 -16.56 15.86 -37.92
CA ASP A 119 -17.87 16.38 -38.28
C ASP A 119 -18.48 17.18 -37.12
N GLY A 120 -18.23 18.49 -37.15
CA GLY A 120 -19.33 19.45 -37.17
C GLY A 120 -19.78 20.03 -35.83
N TYR A 121 -19.18 21.16 -35.45
CA TYR A 121 -19.79 22.11 -34.52
C TYR A 121 -19.89 23.52 -35.13
N LEU A 122 -21.12 23.83 -35.55
CA LEU A 122 -21.87 25.09 -35.46
C LEU A 122 -21.50 26.35 -36.30
N ASP A 123 -22.33 26.57 -37.35
CA ASP A 123 -23.20 27.73 -37.66
C ASP A 123 -22.75 29.21 -37.47
N ASP A 124 -22.89 29.97 -38.58
CA ASP A 124 -22.75 31.43 -38.85
C ASP A 124 -21.37 31.98 -39.29
#